data_AF-A0A9P8KXZ5-F1
#
_entry.id   AF-A0A9P8KXZ5-F1
#
_cell.length_a   1.000
_cell.length_b   1.000
_cell.length_c   1.000
_cell.angle_alpha   90.00
_cell.angle_beta   90.00
_cell.angle_gamma   90.00
#
_symmetry.space_group_name_H-M   'P 1'
#
loop_
_entity.id
_entity.type
_entity.pdbx_description
1 polymer ?
#
loop_
_entity_poly.entity_id
_entity_poly.type
_entity_poly.pdbx_seq_one_letter_code
_entity_poly.pdbx_strand_id
1 'polypeptide(L)'
;MDNPAAPGDMANVWRPTGSLPSFSRAFDIFSVDSSDDRFFVPSYLKGSTYVQKLEEAYNTKLEAQKEGKRTKGNGQDLSSPGLSTTPLPPGSHRGILHSVLERTPYDGDDSLAPLPIHWNPGDMWQSIEVTPNLLGLKYAGPKSHHERDHEASAIRADNFMPPQCGIYYYEVQIISGKRDDTTIAVGFSTRNAALSRPVGWEPESWGYHGDDGRCFTGQNIGRPFGPVFNSGDVIGCGVNFRDHTAFFTKNGQMLGVAFHDVTRSSLYPTISLKKQGEEISVNFGQSPFVFNIDDMMNEQRETIQNAIQLADTSHLEPGMNETDLIQALVLQFLQHDGYVETARAFAEDMKLQKEALNLNPNVTVDGLNIKDDEDANNRQRIRRAILDGEIDQALDYTNTYYPQVLRDNEQVYFKLRCRKFIEMVRRAAELSIKYDAKRGTELGQEMDLDVNGSHGWGDNMETDGGDHGAELTKLENKMLSYGQALQAEFANDPRTEISKSLNEIWALVAYKNPLKEPQVSHLLDGKGRVTVAEELNSAILSSLGKSSRASLETLYAQTSVLLEELRKDGGPGAFVSLQDVVDSIQPSQQV
;
A
#
# COMPACT_ATOMS: atom_id res chain seq x y z
N MET A 1 -4.19 74.90 -30.45
CA MET A 1 -2.83 75.05 -30.98
C MET A 1 -2.05 73.82 -30.53
N ASP A 2 -1.63 73.05 -31.53
CA ASP A 2 -0.34 72.34 -31.62
C ASP A 2 -0.03 71.15 -30.68
N ASN A 3 -0.08 69.97 -31.32
CA ASN A 3 0.75 68.76 -31.11
C ASN A 3 2.22 69.06 -31.56
N PRO A 4 3.26 68.21 -31.42
CA PRO A 4 3.34 66.79 -31.03
C PRO A 4 4.30 66.59 -29.79
N ALA A 5 5.04 65.50 -29.49
CA ALA A 5 5.44 64.29 -30.21
C ALA A 5 5.88 63.11 -29.28
N ALA A 6 6.37 62.04 -29.90
CA ALA A 6 7.06 60.86 -29.33
C ALA A 6 8.42 60.65 -30.06
N PRO A 7 9.12 59.49 -30.03
CA PRO A 7 9.30 58.43 -29.01
C PRO A 7 10.80 58.23 -28.64
N GLY A 8 11.16 57.22 -27.84
CA GLY A 8 12.57 56.87 -27.54
C GLY A 8 12.75 55.42 -27.04
N ASP A 9 13.68 54.68 -27.65
CA ASP A 9 13.72 53.20 -27.71
C ASP A 9 14.89 52.56 -26.90
N MET A 10 14.84 51.23 -26.74
CA MET A 10 15.93 50.25 -26.45
C MET A 10 16.58 50.08 -25.04
N ALA A 11 16.21 48.94 -24.43
CA ALA A 11 17.06 47.77 -24.10
C ALA A 11 18.11 47.75 -22.94
N ASN A 12 17.93 46.73 -22.06
CA ASN A 12 18.90 45.85 -21.36
C ASN A 12 20.16 46.45 -20.66
N VAL A 13 20.49 46.12 -19.40
CA VAL A 13 21.20 44.86 -19.03
C VAL A 13 21.26 44.66 -17.48
N TRP A 14 20.81 43.48 -17.03
CA TRP A 14 21.26 42.63 -15.89
C TRP A 14 21.22 43.08 -14.39
N ARG A 15 20.83 42.10 -13.56
CA ARG A 15 20.77 42.01 -12.07
C ARG A 15 22.16 41.59 -11.47
N PRO A 16 22.39 41.32 -10.15
CA PRO A 16 21.50 41.27 -8.95
C PRO A 16 22.00 42.06 -7.71
N THR A 17 21.20 42.29 -6.66
CA THR A 17 20.95 41.37 -5.51
C THR A 17 20.01 42.05 -4.49
N GLY A 18 19.28 41.28 -3.67
CA GLY A 18 18.45 41.80 -2.57
C GLY A 18 17.25 40.89 -2.27
N SER A 19 17.16 40.36 -1.04
CA SER A 19 16.22 39.28 -0.68
C SER A 19 15.07 39.75 0.22
N LEU A 20 13.84 39.38 -0.18
CA LEU A 20 12.69 39.03 0.69
C LEU A 20 12.06 40.19 1.54
N PRO A 21 10.77 40.09 2.00
CA PRO A 21 10.02 38.85 2.25
C PRO A 21 8.58 38.71 1.70
N SER A 22 8.18 37.43 1.60
CA SER A 22 6.87 36.82 1.83
C SER A 22 5.64 37.73 2.01
N PHE A 23 4.67 37.65 1.08
CA PHE A 23 3.28 37.19 1.31
C PHE A 23 2.38 37.59 0.13
N SER A 24 2.22 36.72 -0.88
CA SER A 24 1.06 36.62 -1.80
C SER A 24 1.36 35.61 -2.93
N ARG A 25 0.79 34.40 -2.86
CA ARG A 25 0.85 33.39 -3.94
C ARG A 25 -0.52 33.25 -4.62
N ALA A 26 -0.96 34.31 -5.28
CA ALA A 26 -2.16 34.30 -6.10
C ALA A 26 -1.90 34.00 -7.59
N PHE A 27 -0.64 33.77 -7.99
CA PHE A 27 -0.24 33.69 -9.42
C PHE A 27 0.81 32.62 -9.79
N ASP A 28 1.20 31.72 -8.88
CA ASP A 28 2.14 30.59 -9.18
C ASP A 28 1.42 29.37 -9.84
N ILE A 29 0.32 29.59 -10.59
CA ILE A 29 -0.54 28.52 -11.13
C ILE A 29 -0.09 28.01 -12.52
N PHE A 30 0.92 28.64 -13.15
CA PHE A 30 1.38 28.29 -14.51
C PHE A 30 2.86 27.92 -14.60
N SER A 31 3.31 27.05 -13.70
CA SER A 31 4.49 26.20 -13.92
C SER A 31 4.12 24.74 -13.65
N VAL A 32 3.96 23.95 -14.71
CA VAL A 32 4.03 22.48 -14.60
C VAL A 32 5.50 22.14 -14.36
N ASP A 33 5.88 22.01 -13.09
CA ASP A 33 7.21 21.55 -12.71
C ASP A 33 7.30 20.04 -13.03
N SER A 34 7.94 19.71 -14.15
CA SER A 34 8.00 18.36 -14.71
C SER A 34 9.03 17.47 -13.99
N SER A 35 9.00 17.47 -12.65
CA SER A 35 10.06 16.92 -11.81
C SER A 35 9.58 16.13 -10.57
N ASP A 36 8.27 15.93 -10.42
CA ASP A 36 7.67 15.10 -9.38
C ASP A 36 7.06 13.81 -9.97
N ASP A 37 7.79 12.69 -9.88
CA ASP A 37 7.28 11.32 -10.10
C ASP A 37 6.33 10.87 -8.96
N ARG A 38 5.38 11.74 -8.57
CA ARG A 38 4.40 11.46 -7.51
C ARG A 38 3.18 10.77 -8.08
N PHE A 39 2.77 9.68 -7.42
CA PHE A 39 1.57 8.93 -7.77
C PHE A 39 0.33 9.84 -7.69
N PHE A 40 -0.43 9.92 -8.77
CA PHE A 40 -1.55 10.84 -8.91
C PHE A 40 -2.84 10.26 -8.33
N VAL A 41 -3.53 11.03 -7.49
CA VAL A 41 -4.77 10.63 -6.80
C VAL A 41 -5.80 11.77 -6.82
N PRO A 42 -6.98 11.58 -7.45
CA PRO A 42 -8.13 12.50 -7.36
C PRO A 42 -8.59 12.70 -5.90
N SER A 43 -9.01 13.91 -5.54
CA SER A 43 -9.38 14.28 -4.15
C SER A 43 -10.33 13.26 -3.51
N TYR A 44 -11.44 12.98 -4.18
CA TYR A 44 -12.54 12.14 -3.71
C TYR A 44 -12.20 10.64 -3.58
N LEU A 45 -11.04 10.20 -4.08
CA LEU A 45 -10.54 8.82 -3.93
C LEU A 45 -9.41 8.68 -2.89
N LYS A 46 -8.97 9.79 -2.27
CA LYS A 46 -7.93 9.76 -1.23
C LYS A 46 -8.40 8.97 -0.01
N GLY A 47 -7.54 8.09 0.48
CA GLY A 47 -7.86 7.18 1.59
C GLY A 47 -8.71 5.96 1.19
N SER A 48 -9.19 5.86 -0.05
CA SER A 48 -9.87 4.64 -0.49
C SER A 48 -8.89 3.46 -0.54
N THR A 49 -9.33 2.28 -0.08
CA THR A 49 -8.54 1.03 -0.13
C THR A 49 -8.07 0.70 -1.54
N TYR A 50 -8.88 1.06 -2.55
CA TYR A 50 -8.51 0.87 -3.95
C TYR A 50 -7.27 1.67 -4.36
N VAL A 51 -7.24 2.97 -4.03
CA VAL A 51 -6.10 3.83 -4.33
C VAL A 51 -4.86 3.43 -3.53
N GLN A 52 -5.02 3.07 -2.26
CA GLN A 52 -3.90 2.56 -1.43
C GLN A 52 -3.23 1.36 -2.10
N LYS A 53 -4.00 0.36 -2.51
CA LYS A 53 -3.48 -0.81 -3.25
C LYS A 53 -2.84 -0.45 -4.60
N LEU A 54 -3.39 0.54 -5.31
CA LEU A 54 -2.84 0.99 -6.59
C LEU A 54 -1.51 1.74 -6.42
N GLU A 55 -1.37 2.51 -5.33
CA GLU A 55 -0.13 3.18 -4.93
C GLU A 55 0.94 2.16 -4.47
N GLU A 56 0.57 1.16 -3.66
CA GLU A 56 1.44 0.04 -3.30
C GLU A 56 1.95 -0.69 -4.55
N ALA A 57 1.05 -1.07 -5.46
CA ALA A 57 1.41 -1.74 -6.71
C ALA A 57 2.29 -0.88 -7.63
N TYR A 58 2.10 0.45 -7.63
CA TYR A 58 2.98 1.39 -8.32
C TYR A 58 4.38 1.43 -7.68
N ASN A 59 4.47 1.52 -6.37
CA ASN A 59 5.73 1.54 -5.62
C ASN A 59 6.53 0.25 -5.81
N THR A 60 5.90 -0.92 -5.71
CA THR A 60 6.56 -2.21 -5.99
C THR A 60 7.09 -2.29 -7.43
N LYS A 61 6.33 -1.80 -8.43
CA LYS A 61 6.80 -1.72 -9.82
C LYS A 61 8.00 -0.78 -9.97
N LEU A 62 8.00 0.35 -9.27
CA LEU A 62 9.10 1.33 -9.30
C LEU A 62 10.37 0.77 -8.64
N GLU A 63 10.24 0.02 -7.54
CA GLU A 63 11.35 -0.68 -6.88
C GLU A 63 11.95 -1.75 -7.78
N ALA A 64 11.13 -2.63 -8.36
CA ALA A 64 11.59 -3.65 -9.31
C ALA A 64 12.31 -3.04 -10.53
N GLN A 65 11.88 -1.87 -11.01
CA GLN A 65 12.59 -1.14 -12.07
C GLN A 65 13.93 -0.55 -11.60
N LYS A 66 14.02 -0.05 -10.37
CA LYS A 66 15.28 0.45 -9.77
C LYS A 66 16.30 -0.69 -9.63
N GLU A 67 15.87 -1.88 -9.21
CA GLU A 67 16.72 -3.09 -9.15
C GLU A 67 17.14 -3.58 -10.54
N GLY A 68 16.22 -3.59 -11.51
CA GLY A 68 16.49 -3.92 -12.91
C GLY A 68 17.45 -2.94 -13.61
N LYS A 69 17.49 -1.67 -13.19
CA LYS A 69 18.48 -0.68 -13.64
C LYS A 69 19.83 -0.88 -12.94
N ARG A 70 19.85 -1.12 -11.63
CA ARG A 70 21.09 -1.41 -10.87
C ARG A 70 21.85 -2.63 -11.41
N THR A 71 21.13 -3.69 -11.81
CA THR A 71 21.74 -4.89 -12.41
C THR A 71 22.29 -4.69 -13.83
N LYS A 72 21.90 -3.63 -14.55
CA LYS A 72 22.45 -3.27 -15.87
C LYS A 72 23.57 -2.24 -15.81
N GLY A 73 23.69 -1.47 -14.71
CA GLY A 73 24.67 -0.39 -14.56
C GLY A 73 26.13 -0.83 -14.35
N ASN A 74 26.39 -2.11 -14.05
CA ASN A 74 27.73 -2.63 -13.75
C ASN A 74 28.53 -3.14 -14.97
N GLY A 75 28.03 -2.95 -16.19
CA GLY A 75 28.77 -3.25 -17.42
C GLY A 75 29.36 -1.99 -18.05
N GLN A 76 30.61 -1.65 -17.71
CA GLN A 76 31.37 -0.61 -18.42
C GLN A 76 32.36 -1.24 -19.41
N ASP A 77 32.25 -0.84 -20.68
CA ASP A 77 33.20 -1.15 -21.74
C ASP A 77 34.55 -0.45 -21.50
N LEU A 78 35.63 -1.21 -21.35
CA LEU A 78 37.01 -0.72 -21.53
C LEU A 78 37.90 -1.77 -22.20
N SER A 79 38.59 -1.35 -23.27
CA SER A 79 39.40 -2.22 -24.12
C SER A 79 40.90 -2.18 -23.77
N SER A 80 41.39 -3.28 -23.15
CA SER A 80 42.76 -3.86 -23.28
C SER A 80 44.02 -3.04 -22.94
N PRO A 81 45.17 -3.68 -22.63
CA PRO A 81 45.37 -4.97 -21.96
C PRO A 81 46.46 -4.94 -20.84
N GLY A 82 46.41 -5.83 -19.83
CA GLY A 82 47.52 -5.99 -18.88
C GLY A 82 47.34 -6.95 -17.69
N LEU A 83 47.89 -8.17 -17.83
CA LEU A 83 48.43 -9.07 -16.77
C LEU A 83 47.50 -9.68 -15.67
N SER A 84 47.09 -10.92 -15.92
CA SER A 84 46.91 -12.08 -15.00
C SER A 84 46.29 -11.95 -13.58
N THR A 85 45.21 -12.69 -13.35
CA THR A 85 45.16 -13.80 -12.34
C THR A 85 43.99 -14.76 -12.63
N THR A 86 43.92 -15.89 -11.90
CA THR A 86 43.19 -17.13 -12.23
C THR A 86 41.67 -17.14 -11.93
N PRO A 87 40.88 -18.08 -12.51
CA PRO A 87 39.43 -17.96 -12.62
C PRO A 87 38.64 -18.48 -11.40
N LEU A 88 37.50 -17.83 -11.13
CA LEU A 88 36.42 -18.31 -10.24
C LEU A 88 35.29 -18.95 -11.07
N PRO A 89 34.59 -19.98 -10.54
CA PRO A 89 33.52 -20.69 -11.25
C PRO A 89 32.20 -19.89 -11.31
N PRO A 90 31.30 -20.20 -12.27
CA PRO A 90 30.12 -19.40 -12.56
C PRO A 90 28.91 -19.74 -11.68
N GLY A 91 28.15 -18.72 -11.26
CA GLY A 91 26.88 -18.92 -10.57
C GLY A 91 26.45 -17.79 -9.63
N SER A 92 26.37 -16.54 -10.12
CA SER A 92 25.85 -15.42 -9.32
C SER A 92 24.64 -14.77 -9.99
N HIS A 93 23.45 -15.23 -9.60
CA HIS A 93 22.18 -14.69 -10.05
C HIS A 93 21.17 -14.59 -8.89
N ARG A 94 20.70 -13.36 -8.66
CA ARG A 94 19.36 -12.98 -8.18
C ARG A 94 18.96 -13.37 -6.75
N GLY A 95 19.10 -12.38 -5.87
CA GLY A 95 17.97 -11.69 -5.22
C GLY A 95 16.84 -12.54 -4.64
N ILE A 96 16.73 -12.51 -3.31
CA ILE A 96 15.52 -12.23 -2.51
C ILE A 96 14.19 -12.53 -3.21
N LEU A 97 13.46 -13.49 -2.64
CA LEU A 97 12.02 -13.63 -2.84
C LEU A 97 11.40 -13.46 -1.46
N HIS A 98 10.28 -12.73 -1.41
CA HIS A 98 9.39 -12.79 -0.27
C HIS A 98 9.13 -14.26 0.12
N SER A 99 8.91 -14.50 1.41
CA SER A 99 8.24 -15.71 1.87
C SER A 99 6.81 -15.72 1.31
N VAL A 100 6.67 -16.27 0.11
CA VAL A 100 5.40 -16.54 -0.55
C VAL A 100 4.67 -17.57 0.33
N LEU A 101 3.61 -17.11 1.01
CA LEU A 101 2.50 -18.00 1.34
C LEU A 101 2.05 -18.63 0.03
N GLU A 102 1.98 -19.96 -0.01
CA GLU A 102 1.65 -20.76 -1.19
C GLU A 102 0.22 -20.47 -1.68
N ARG A 103 0.06 -19.35 -2.38
CA ARG A 103 -1.02 -19.14 -3.34
C ARG A 103 -0.58 -19.85 -4.60
N THR A 104 -1.26 -20.95 -4.91
CA THR A 104 -1.27 -21.56 -6.24
C THR A 104 -1.30 -20.48 -7.32
N PRO A 105 -0.52 -20.60 -8.41
CA PRO A 105 -0.55 -19.61 -9.50
C PRO A 105 -1.95 -19.58 -10.11
N TYR A 106 -2.72 -18.55 -9.76
CA TYR A 106 -4.03 -18.30 -10.33
C TYR A 106 -3.78 -17.52 -11.63
N ASP A 107 -3.71 -18.24 -12.75
CA ASP A 107 -3.67 -17.62 -14.08
C ASP A 107 -5.02 -16.94 -14.35
N GLY A 108 -5.11 -15.65 -14.06
CA GLY A 108 -6.29 -14.84 -14.35
C GLY A 108 -6.22 -13.40 -13.86
N ASP A 109 -5.89 -12.47 -14.77
CA ASP A 109 -6.35 -11.05 -14.82
C ASP A 109 -6.16 -10.13 -13.58
N ASP A 110 -5.51 -10.60 -12.51
CA ASP A 110 -5.49 -9.97 -11.17
C ASP A 110 -4.58 -8.71 -11.06
N SER A 111 -4.39 -7.97 -12.14
CA SER A 111 -3.68 -6.67 -12.11
C SER A 111 -4.65 -5.52 -11.82
N LEU A 112 -4.48 -4.87 -10.67
CA LEU A 112 -5.19 -3.63 -10.32
C LEU A 112 -5.13 -2.62 -11.47
N ALA A 113 -6.30 -2.21 -11.96
CA ALA A 113 -6.41 -1.33 -13.10
C ALA A 113 -5.87 0.08 -12.79
N PRO A 114 -5.10 0.71 -13.68
CA PRO A 114 -4.79 2.14 -13.54
C PRO A 114 -6.07 2.99 -13.71
N LEU A 115 -6.12 4.13 -13.03
CA LEU A 115 -7.17 5.15 -13.25
C LEU A 115 -7.01 5.77 -14.66
N PRO A 116 -8.10 6.25 -15.30
CA PRO A 116 -8.00 7.12 -16.47
C PRO A 116 -7.31 8.43 -16.06
N ILE A 117 -6.25 8.81 -16.78
CA ILE A 117 -5.45 10.01 -16.49
C ILE A 117 -5.27 10.92 -17.70
N HIS A 118 -5.49 10.44 -18.92
CA HIS A 118 -5.45 11.29 -20.12
C HIS A 118 -6.22 10.68 -21.29
N TRP A 119 -6.42 11.44 -22.37
CA TRP A 119 -6.95 10.91 -23.62
C TRP A 119 -6.00 9.92 -24.27
N ASN A 120 -6.52 8.98 -25.07
CA ASN A 120 -5.73 7.97 -25.76
C ASN A 120 -5.59 8.27 -27.27
N PRO A 121 -4.45 8.78 -27.76
CA PRO A 121 -4.24 8.99 -29.20
C PRO A 121 -4.26 7.71 -30.04
N GLY A 122 -4.19 6.53 -29.41
CA GLY A 122 -4.34 5.22 -30.06
C GLY A 122 -5.77 4.69 -30.10
N ASP A 123 -6.74 5.34 -29.43
CA ASP A 123 -8.16 4.92 -29.36
C ASP A 123 -9.08 6.12 -29.63
N MET A 124 -8.95 6.65 -30.84
CA MET A 124 -9.65 7.84 -31.34
C MET A 124 -10.05 7.69 -32.81
N TRP A 125 -11.10 8.40 -33.21
CA TRP A 125 -11.45 8.58 -34.62
C TRP A 125 -10.64 9.72 -35.26
N GLN A 126 -10.62 9.74 -36.60
CA GLN A 126 -9.94 10.77 -37.38
C GLN A 126 -10.44 12.19 -37.07
N SER A 127 -9.69 13.22 -37.44
CA SER A 127 -10.11 14.64 -37.34
C SER A 127 -10.21 15.23 -35.92
N ILE A 128 -9.65 14.56 -34.90
CA ILE A 128 -9.35 15.16 -33.59
C ILE A 128 -7.84 15.48 -33.54
N GLU A 129 -7.49 16.67 -33.05
CA GLU A 129 -6.14 17.02 -32.58
C GLU A 129 -6.13 16.91 -31.05
N VAL A 130 -5.25 16.06 -30.50
CA VAL A 130 -5.00 15.97 -29.05
C VAL A 130 -3.87 16.93 -28.69
N THR A 131 -4.03 17.72 -27.63
CA THR A 131 -2.98 18.66 -27.19
C THR A 131 -1.76 17.92 -26.59
N PRO A 132 -0.56 18.54 -26.54
CA PRO A 132 0.65 17.85 -26.06
C PRO A 132 0.61 17.33 -24.62
N ASN A 133 -0.26 17.90 -23.76
CA ASN A 133 -0.49 17.43 -22.39
C ASN A 133 -1.53 16.29 -22.30
N LEU A 134 -2.08 15.83 -23.43
CA LEU A 134 -3.08 14.76 -23.55
C LEU A 134 -4.43 15.00 -22.84
N LEU A 135 -4.70 16.24 -22.39
CA LEU A 135 -5.96 16.61 -21.71
C LEU A 135 -6.92 17.44 -22.58
N GLY A 136 -6.40 18.18 -23.55
CA GLY A 136 -7.18 18.99 -24.48
C GLY A 136 -7.47 18.24 -25.79
N LEU A 137 -8.64 18.50 -26.36
CA LEU A 137 -9.04 18.03 -27.68
C LEU A 137 -9.56 19.18 -28.51
N LYS A 138 -9.28 19.15 -29.81
CA LYS A 138 -9.76 20.13 -30.78
C LYS A 138 -10.21 19.43 -32.06
N TYR A 139 -11.32 19.87 -32.65
CA TYR A 139 -11.74 19.35 -33.95
C TYR A 139 -10.96 19.98 -35.11
N ALA A 140 -10.30 19.14 -35.89
CA ALA A 140 -9.45 19.49 -37.02
C ALA A 140 -9.97 18.95 -38.37
N GLY A 141 -11.24 18.54 -38.43
CA GLY A 141 -11.86 18.07 -39.66
C GLY A 141 -11.99 19.14 -40.75
N PRO A 142 -12.12 18.73 -42.02
CA PRO A 142 -12.26 19.64 -43.14
C PRO A 142 -13.55 20.47 -43.08
N LYS A 143 -13.50 21.71 -43.57
CA LYS A 143 -14.68 22.58 -43.82
C LYS A 143 -15.53 22.05 -44.99
N SER A 144 -16.15 20.87 -44.82
CA SER A 144 -17.03 20.29 -45.83
C SER A 144 -18.43 20.91 -45.76
N HIS A 145 -18.98 21.34 -46.89
CA HIS A 145 -20.41 21.70 -47.00
C HIS A 145 -21.34 20.48 -47.02
N HIS A 146 -20.79 19.27 -47.06
CA HIS A 146 -21.51 18.01 -46.86
C HIS A 146 -21.21 17.48 -45.46
N GLU A 147 -21.65 18.19 -44.42
CA GLU A 147 -21.76 17.63 -43.08
C GLU A 147 -22.78 16.49 -43.14
N ARG A 148 -22.34 15.24 -42.97
CA ARG A 148 -23.26 14.12 -42.80
C ARG A 148 -23.80 14.20 -41.38
N ASP A 149 -25.12 14.31 -41.23
CA ASP A 149 -25.79 14.54 -39.95
C ASP A 149 -25.34 13.56 -38.85
N HIS A 150 -25.02 12.33 -39.23
CA HIS A 150 -24.71 11.23 -38.31
C HIS A 150 -23.24 11.03 -37.98
N GLU A 151 -22.32 11.81 -38.56
CA GLU A 151 -20.88 11.68 -38.29
C GLU A 151 -20.42 12.64 -37.19
N ALA A 152 -19.54 12.12 -36.33
CA ALA A 152 -18.70 12.88 -35.41
C ALA A 152 -17.40 12.08 -35.19
N SER A 153 -16.45 12.68 -34.50
CA SER A 153 -15.20 12.01 -34.13
C SER A 153 -15.13 11.90 -32.62
N ALA A 154 -15.04 10.67 -32.10
CA ALA A 154 -14.91 10.39 -30.69
C ALA A 154 -13.52 9.87 -30.29
N ILE A 155 -13.19 9.99 -29.00
CA ILE A 155 -11.96 9.50 -28.38
C ILE A 155 -12.26 8.98 -26.99
N ARG A 156 -11.58 7.88 -26.59
CA ARG A 156 -11.61 7.31 -25.24
C ARG A 156 -10.40 7.74 -24.42
N ALA A 157 -10.53 7.69 -23.09
CA ALA A 157 -9.38 7.80 -22.20
C ALA A 157 -8.43 6.59 -22.34
N ASP A 158 -7.25 6.70 -21.74
CA ASP A 158 -6.24 5.64 -21.72
C ASP A 158 -6.72 4.38 -20.99
N ASN A 159 -7.41 4.53 -19.86
CA ASN A 159 -7.91 3.44 -19.03
C ASN A 159 -9.44 3.50 -18.84
N PHE A 160 -10.02 2.40 -18.35
CA PHE A 160 -11.43 2.36 -17.96
C PHE A 160 -11.60 2.89 -16.54
N MET A 161 -12.81 3.34 -16.23
CA MET A 161 -13.25 3.77 -14.90
C MET A 161 -13.35 2.53 -13.99
N PRO A 162 -12.47 2.33 -13.00
CA PRO A 162 -12.43 1.08 -12.24
C PRO A 162 -13.62 1.01 -11.27
N PRO A 163 -14.47 -0.03 -11.31
CA PRO A 163 -15.64 -0.12 -10.45
C PRO A 163 -15.32 -0.04 -8.96
N GLN A 164 -14.14 -0.49 -8.55
CA GLN A 164 -13.62 -0.47 -7.18
C GLN A 164 -13.51 0.95 -6.58
N CYS A 165 -13.62 2.01 -7.39
CA CYS A 165 -13.77 3.38 -6.92
C CYS A 165 -15.13 3.63 -6.23
N GLY A 166 -16.14 2.78 -6.45
CA GLY A 166 -17.52 2.98 -6.02
C GLY A 166 -18.26 4.00 -6.90
N ILE A 167 -17.76 5.24 -6.92
CA ILE A 167 -18.13 6.27 -7.90
C ILE A 167 -16.86 6.73 -8.61
N TYR A 168 -16.91 6.89 -9.94
CA TYR A 168 -15.90 7.60 -10.70
C TYR A 168 -16.50 8.88 -11.30
N TYR A 169 -15.73 9.96 -11.30
CA TYR A 169 -16.14 11.28 -11.76
C TYR A 169 -14.99 12.01 -12.48
N TYR A 170 -15.33 12.68 -13.58
CA TYR A 170 -14.44 13.57 -14.32
C TYR A 170 -15.20 14.78 -14.88
N GLU A 171 -14.50 15.86 -15.22
CA GLU A 171 -15.08 17.10 -15.75
C GLU A 171 -14.50 17.49 -17.11
N VAL A 172 -15.29 18.20 -17.91
CA VAL A 172 -14.94 18.71 -19.23
C VAL A 172 -15.28 20.19 -19.30
N GLN A 173 -14.26 21.04 -19.42
CA GLN A 173 -14.42 22.45 -19.75
C GLN A 173 -14.60 22.58 -21.27
N ILE A 174 -15.69 23.20 -21.71
CA ILE A 174 -15.85 23.62 -23.10
C ILE A 174 -15.03 24.92 -23.28
N ILE A 175 -13.94 24.84 -24.06
CA ILE A 175 -12.98 25.94 -24.26
C ILE A 175 -13.45 26.85 -25.39
N SER A 176 -13.75 26.27 -26.55
CA SER A 176 -14.29 26.99 -27.69
C SER A 176 -15.30 26.15 -28.47
N GLY A 177 -16.15 26.83 -29.23
CA GLY A 177 -17.33 26.28 -29.87
C GLY A 177 -18.24 27.41 -30.34
N LYS A 178 -19.06 27.15 -31.36
CA LYS A 178 -20.03 28.13 -31.87
C LYS A 178 -21.23 28.17 -30.93
N ARG A 179 -21.44 29.33 -30.30
CA ARG A 179 -22.57 29.58 -29.40
C ARG A 179 -23.90 29.21 -30.07
N ASP A 180 -24.74 28.50 -29.32
CA ASP A 180 -26.07 28.00 -29.73
C ASP A 180 -26.02 26.97 -30.88
N ASP A 181 -24.85 26.35 -31.12
CA ASP A 181 -24.62 25.36 -32.18
C ASP A 181 -23.54 24.31 -31.81
N THR A 182 -23.25 24.17 -30.50
CA THR A 182 -22.21 23.30 -29.91
C THR A 182 -22.62 21.83 -29.96
N THR A 183 -22.01 21.02 -30.83
CA THR A 183 -22.34 19.60 -31.06
C THR A 183 -21.46 18.62 -30.27
N ILE A 184 -20.90 19.10 -29.16
CA ILE A 184 -20.03 18.31 -28.28
C ILE A 184 -20.92 17.38 -27.45
N ALA A 185 -20.55 16.10 -27.38
CA ALA A 185 -21.18 15.13 -26.49
C ALA A 185 -20.20 14.62 -25.43
N VAL A 186 -20.66 14.59 -24.18
CA VAL A 186 -19.89 14.16 -23.00
C VAL A 186 -20.48 12.86 -22.46
N GLY A 187 -19.66 11.86 -22.19
CA GLY A 187 -20.13 10.64 -21.51
C GLY A 187 -19.11 9.51 -21.54
N PHE A 188 -19.58 8.28 -21.76
CA PHE A 188 -18.74 7.09 -21.64
C PHE A 188 -19.16 5.99 -22.61
N SER A 189 -18.26 5.03 -22.84
CA SER A 189 -18.51 3.90 -23.72
C SER A 189 -17.65 2.69 -23.35
N THR A 190 -18.04 1.49 -23.77
CA THR A 190 -17.10 0.35 -23.73
C THR A 190 -16.10 0.44 -24.88
N ARG A 191 -15.08 -0.42 -24.86
CA ARG A 191 -14.10 -0.56 -25.94
C ARG A 191 -14.74 -0.92 -27.29
N ASN A 192 -15.91 -1.57 -27.29
CA ASN A 192 -16.58 -2.06 -28.49
C ASN A 192 -17.31 -0.97 -29.27
N ALA A 193 -17.73 0.11 -28.59
CA ALA A 193 -18.48 1.19 -29.23
C ALA A 193 -17.67 1.87 -30.34
N ALA A 194 -18.29 2.10 -31.50
CA ALA A 194 -17.64 2.75 -32.62
C ALA A 194 -17.48 4.25 -32.39
N LEU A 195 -16.28 4.79 -32.70
CA LEU A 195 -15.91 6.18 -32.42
C LEU A 195 -16.25 7.16 -33.58
N SER A 196 -16.91 6.69 -34.63
CA SER A 196 -17.22 7.46 -35.86
C SER A 196 -18.53 8.26 -35.81
N ARG A 197 -19.16 8.34 -34.63
CA ARG A 197 -20.48 8.94 -34.39
C ARG A 197 -20.51 9.60 -33.00
N PRO A 198 -21.53 10.44 -32.70
CA PRO A 198 -21.66 11.06 -31.38
C PRO A 198 -21.75 10.04 -30.23
N VAL A 199 -21.16 10.36 -29.09
CA VAL A 199 -21.26 9.53 -27.87
C VAL A 199 -22.72 9.32 -27.50
N GLY A 200 -23.13 8.08 -27.21
CA GLY A 200 -24.51 7.69 -26.93
C GLY A 200 -25.32 7.19 -28.14
N TRP A 201 -24.84 7.36 -29.38
CA TRP A 201 -25.57 6.94 -30.59
C TRP A 201 -25.30 5.51 -31.05
N GLU A 202 -24.17 4.93 -30.61
CA GLU A 202 -23.78 3.55 -30.88
C GLU A 202 -24.08 2.65 -29.67
N PRO A 203 -24.34 1.34 -29.86
CA PRO A 203 -24.43 0.37 -28.77
C PRO A 203 -23.24 0.46 -27.82
N GLU A 204 -23.49 0.19 -26.54
CA GLU A 204 -22.47 0.30 -25.47
C GLU A 204 -21.86 1.70 -25.32
N SER A 205 -22.62 2.75 -25.66
CA SER A 205 -22.26 4.16 -25.48
C SER A 205 -23.38 4.95 -24.82
N TRP A 206 -23.03 5.91 -23.97
CA TRP A 206 -23.92 6.78 -23.18
C TRP A 206 -23.40 8.21 -23.22
N GLY A 207 -24.20 9.18 -23.67
CA GLY A 207 -23.74 10.56 -23.85
C GLY A 207 -24.81 11.63 -23.60
N TYR A 208 -24.36 12.79 -23.14
CA TYR A 208 -25.13 14.02 -22.93
C TYR A 208 -24.68 15.09 -23.94
N HIS A 209 -25.61 15.66 -24.70
CA HIS A 209 -25.33 16.46 -25.90
C HIS A 209 -25.53 17.95 -25.66
N GLY A 210 -24.60 18.77 -26.14
CA GLY A 210 -24.54 20.21 -25.87
C GLY A 210 -25.58 21.05 -26.62
N ASP A 211 -25.99 20.62 -27.82
CA ASP A 211 -26.85 21.36 -28.73
C ASP A 211 -28.33 21.26 -28.36
N ASP A 212 -28.77 20.13 -27.80
CA ASP A 212 -30.19 19.88 -27.47
C ASP A 212 -30.47 19.53 -26.00
N GLY A 213 -29.43 19.34 -25.18
CA GLY A 213 -29.58 18.98 -23.76
C GLY A 213 -30.17 17.59 -23.52
N ARG A 214 -30.11 16.70 -24.52
CA ARG A 214 -30.61 15.32 -24.42
C ARG A 214 -29.53 14.33 -24.04
N CYS A 215 -29.98 13.23 -23.45
CA CYS A 215 -29.16 12.05 -23.21
C CYS A 215 -29.49 10.94 -24.22
N PHE A 216 -28.46 10.30 -24.73
CA PHE A 216 -28.50 9.23 -25.73
C PHE A 216 -27.82 7.99 -25.18
N THR A 217 -28.38 6.81 -25.46
CA THR A 217 -27.82 5.52 -25.05
C THR A 217 -28.13 4.47 -26.10
N GLY A 218 -27.09 3.90 -26.74
CA GLY A 218 -27.23 2.85 -27.75
C GLY A 218 -27.88 3.23 -29.09
N GLN A 219 -28.40 4.45 -29.25
CA GLN A 219 -29.26 4.83 -30.38
C GLN A 219 -29.33 6.35 -30.62
N ASN A 220 -29.69 6.77 -31.83
CA ASN A 220 -29.86 8.17 -32.22
C ASN A 220 -31.19 8.82 -31.79
N ILE A 221 -31.89 8.25 -30.80
CA ILE A 221 -33.15 8.77 -30.25
C ILE A 221 -32.90 9.22 -28.81
N GLY A 222 -32.64 10.52 -28.64
CA GLY A 222 -32.31 11.14 -27.36
C GLY A 222 -33.54 11.41 -26.50
N ARG A 223 -33.35 11.42 -25.18
CA ARG A 223 -34.37 11.78 -24.18
C ARG A 223 -34.06 13.15 -23.59
N PRO A 224 -35.05 14.06 -23.41
CA PRO A 224 -34.84 15.29 -22.65
C PRO A 224 -34.27 15.01 -21.26
N PHE A 225 -33.21 15.73 -20.87
CA PHE A 225 -32.53 15.52 -19.60
C PHE A 225 -32.14 16.85 -18.94
N GLY A 226 -31.29 17.64 -19.59
CA GLY A 226 -30.65 18.81 -18.98
C GLY A 226 -30.63 20.05 -19.88
N PRO A 227 -30.05 21.17 -19.40
CA PRO A 227 -29.90 22.39 -20.18
C PRO A 227 -28.72 22.31 -21.15
N VAL A 228 -28.93 22.75 -22.40
CA VAL A 228 -27.88 22.96 -23.42
C VAL A 228 -26.60 23.59 -22.85
N PHE A 229 -25.45 23.22 -23.37
CA PHE A 229 -24.15 23.71 -22.90
C PHE A 229 -23.24 24.16 -24.04
N ASN A 230 -22.43 25.18 -23.76
CA ASN A 230 -21.64 25.90 -24.75
C ASN A 230 -20.28 26.32 -24.17
N SER A 231 -19.44 26.95 -24.99
CA SER A 231 -18.17 27.59 -24.61
C SER A 231 -18.26 28.35 -23.29
N GLY A 232 -17.40 27.98 -22.34
CA GLY A 232 -17.37 28.48 -20.96
C GLY A 232 -18.03 27.57 -19.92
N ASP A 233 -18.94 26.68 -20.31
CA ASP A 233 -19.53 25.70 -19.38
C ASP A 233 -18.54 24.57 -19.02
N VAL A 234 -18.64 24.08 -17.78
CA VAL A 234 -18.02 22.85 -17.29
C VAL A 234 -19.09 21.79 -17.13
N ILE A 235 -18.89 20.62 -17.77
CA ILE A 235 -19.79 19.48 -17.71
C ILE A 235 -19.07 18.32 -17.01
N GLY A 236 -19.60 17.90 -15.87
CA GLY A 236 -19.15 16.70 -15.18
C GLY A 236 -19.93 15.48 -15.61
N CYS A 237 -19.27 14.32 -15.59
CA CYS A 237 -19.87 13.03 -15.84
C CYS A 237 -19.42 12.07 -14.73
N GLY A 238 -20.39 11.46 -14.04
CA GLY A 238 -20.15 10.51 -12.98
C GLY A 238 -20.86 9.19 -13.21
N VAL A 239 -20.20 8.09 -12.85
CA VAL A 239 -20.76 6.73 -12.87
C VAL A 239 -20.70 6.17 -11.45
N ASN A 240 -21.86 5.79 -10.92
CA ASN A 240 -21.97 5.08 -9.66
C ASN A 240 -22.08 3.58 -9.93
N PHE A 241 -21.01 2.85 -9.62
CA PHE A 241 -20.93 1.41 -9.84
C PHE A 241 -21.73 0.62 -8.81
N ARG A 242 -22.09 1.21 -7.66
CA ARG A 242 -22.87 0.52 -6.62
C ARG A 242 -24.32 0.25 -7.04
N ASP A 243 -24.95 1.21 -7.70
CA ASP A 243 -26.35 1.14 -8.16
C ASP A 243 -26.49 1.12 -9.69
N HIS A 244 -25.35 1.08 -10.41
CA HIS A 244 -25.27 1.06 -11.87
C HIS A 244 -26.00 2.24 -12.54
N THR A 245 -25.88 3.42 -11.94
CA THR A 245 -26.40 4.67 -12.50
C THR A 245 -25.28 5.57 -13.01
N ALA A 246 -25.65 6.52 -13.87
CA ALA A 246 -24.76 7.60 -14.28
C ALA A 246 -25.47 8.94 -14.30
N PHE A 247 -24.75 9.98 -13.90
CA PHE A 247 -25.24 11.34 -13.68
C PHE A 247 -24.33 12.36 -14.37
N PHE A 248 -24.87 13.56 -14.60
CA PHE A 248 -24.09 14.68 -15.10
C PHE A 248 -24.23 15.88 -14.18
N THR A 249 -23.23 16.76 -14.24
CA THR A 249 -23.24 18.05 -13.57
C THR A 249 -23.02 19.16 -14.60
N LYS A 250 -23.49 20.36 -14.29
CA LYS A 250 -23.16 21.57 -15.06
C LYS A 250 -22.74 22.68 -14.11
N ASN A 251 -21.55 23.24 -14.31
CA ASN A 251 -21.02 24.37 -13.54
C ASN A 251 -21.13 24.15 -12.01
N GLY A 252 -20.80 22.94 -11.55
CA GLY A 252 -20.86 22.55 -10.14
C GLY A 252 -22.24 22.17 -9.60
N GLN A 253 -23.28 22.09 -10.45
CA GLN A 253 -24.63 21.67 -10.03
C GLN A 253 -24.99 20.30 -10.60
N MET A 254 -25.48 19.40 -9.75
CA MET A 254 -26.00 18.08 -10.13
C MET A 254 -27.26 18.25 -10.99
N LEU A 255 -27.28 17.65 -12.20
CA LEU A 255 -28.45 17.65 -13.08
C LEU A 255 -29.41 16.48 -12.79
N GLY A 256 -28.93 15.46 -12.09
CA GLY A 256 -29.66 14.23 -11.77
C GLY A 256 -29.13 13.00 -12.51
N VAL A 257 -29.76 11.86 -12.27
CA VAL A 257 -29.41 10.59 -12.91
C VAL A 257 -29.94 10.56 -14.34
N ALA A 258 -29.04 10.47 -15.31
CA ALA A 258 -29.35 10.39 -16.74
C ALA A 258 -29.60 8.95 -17.19
N PHE A 259 -28.84 7.99 -16.64
CA PHE A 259 -28.85 6.60 -17.05
C PHE A 259 -28.98 5.68 -15.84
N HIS A 260 -29.78 4.63 -16.01
CA HIS A 260 -29.97 3.53 -15.07
C HIS A 260 -29.58 2.24 -15.80
N ASP A 261 -29.34 1.15 -15.06
CA ASP A 261 -28.97 -0.16 -15.61
C ASP A 261 -27.73 -0.11 -16.51
N VAL A 262 -26.74 0.72 -16.14
CA VAL A 262 -25.45 0.84 -16.84
C VAL A 262 -24.71 -0.50 -16.77
N THR A 263 -24.10 -0.93 -17.88
CA THR A 263 -23.54 -2.27 -18.00
C THR A 263 -22.30 -2.48 -17.12
N ARG A 264 -22.22 -3.67 -16.50
CA ARG A 264 -21.03 -4.16 -15.76
C ARG A 264 -19.93 -4.57 -16.75
N SER A 265 -19.24 -3.56 -17.27
CA SER A 265 -18.23 -3.68 -18.32
C SER A 265 -17.13 -2.63 -18.10
N SER A 266 -15.99 -2.77 -18.76
CA SER A 266 -14.94 -1.72 -18.76
C SER A 266 -15.44 -0.46 -19.50
N LEU A 267 -15.92 0.53 -18.75
CA LEU A 267 -16.43 1.81 -19.26
C LEU A 267 -15.30 2.84 -19.31
N TYR A 268 -15.10 3.49 -20.46
CA TYR A 268 -14.10 4.52 -20.69
C TYR A 268 -14.77 5.89 -20.75
N PRO A 269 -14.23 6.94 -20.09
CA PRO A 269 -14.60 8.32 -20.40
C PRO A 269 -14.44 8.56 -21.89
N THR A 270 -15.44 9.16 -22.53
CA THR A 270 -15.53 9.31 -23.99
C THR A 270 -16.12 10.68 -24.35
N ILE A 271 -15.50 11.37 -25.31
CA ILE A 271 -15.97 12.65 -25.84
C ILE A 271 -16.09 12.53 -27.36
N SER A 272 -17.10 13.18 -27.95
CA SER A 272 -17.16 13.39 -29.40
C SER A 272 -17.26 14.86 -29.78
N LEU A 273 -16.55 15.21 -30.85
CA LEU A 273 -16.48 16.52 -31.50
C LEU A 273 -16.92 16.36 -32.96
N LYS A 274 -17.52 17.40 -33.56
CA LYS A 274 -18.03 17.36 -34.95
C LYS A 274 -17.72 18.62 -35.76
N LYS A 275 -17.67 19.80 -35.13
CA LYS A 275 -17.60 21.09 -35.83
C LYS A 275 -16.26 21.79 -35.62
N GLN A 276 -15.80 22.47 -36.66
CA GLN A 276 -14.55 23.21 -36.58
C GLN A 276 -14.65 24.38 -35.60
N GLY A 277 -13.65 24.50 -34.74
CA GLY A 277 -13.65 25.47 -33.64
C GLY A 277 -14.31 24.95 -32.38
N GLU A 278 -14.70 23.67 -32.31
CA GLU A 278 -14.94 22.98 -31.04
C GLU A 278 -13.61 22.56 -30.40
N GLU A 279 -13.44 22.92 -29.13
CA GLU A 279 -12.26 22.65 -28.32
C GLU A 279 -12.68 22.44 -26.87
N ILE A 280 -12.09 21.45 -26.20
CA ILE A 280 -12.35 21.11 -24.79
C ILE A 280 -11.04 20.87 -24.04
N SER A 281 -11.10 20.97 -22.72
CA SER A 281 -10.08 20.41 -21.81
C SER A 281 -10.75 19.50 -20.79
N VAL A 282 -10.18 18.34 -20.54
CA VAL A 282 -10.64 17.40 -19.51
C VAL A 282 -9.89 17.61 -18.19
N ASN A 283 -10.58 17.28 -17.10
CA ASN A 283 -10.03 17.13 -15.77
C ASN A 283 -10.44 15.74 -15.25
N PHE A 284 -9.48 14.81 -15.14
CA PHE A 284 -9.64 13.51 -14.49
C PHE A 284 -9.33 13.57 -12.98
N GLY A 285 -9.16 14.77 -12.42
CA GLY A 285 -8.83 15.07 -11.02
C GLY A 285 -7.46 15.74 -10.83
N GLN A 286 -6.75 16.08 -11.91
CA GLN A 286 -5.46 16.81 -11.85
C GLN A 286 -5.62 18.22 -11.29
N SER A 287 -6.78 18.84 -11.47
CA SER A 287 -7.18 20.08 -10.82
C SER A 287 -8.43 19.87 -9.96
N PRO A 288 -8.71 20.76 -8.98
CA PRO A 288 -9.98 20.72 -8.25
C PRO A 288 -11.19 20.72 -9.19
N PHE A 289 -12.19 19.92 -8.87
CA PHE A 289 -13.46 19.89 -9.58
C PHE A 289 -14.33 21.11 -9.23
N VAL A 290 -15.24 21.48 -10.14
CA VAL A 290 -16.24 22.52 -9.90
C VAL A 290 -17.42 21.96 -9.09
N PHE A 291 -17.77 20.70 -9.30
CA PHE A 291 -18.70 19.96 -8.44
C PHE A 291 -17.99 19.40 -7.21
N ASN A 292 -18.65 19.48 -6.04
CA ASN A 292 -18.13 18.88 -4.81
C ASN A 292 -18.39 17.36 -4.77
N ILE A 293 -17.62 16.62 -5.55
CA ILE A 293 -17.64 15.15 -5.58
C ILE A 293 -17.13 14.53 -4.26
N ASP A 294 -16.27 15.23 -3.52
CA ASP A 294 -15.78 14.80 -2.20
C ASP A 294 -16.93 14.69 -1.19
N ASP A 295 -17.86 15.67 -1.13
CA ASP A 295 -19.06 15.58 -0.27
C ASP A 295 -19.96 14.41 -0.67
N MET A 296 -20.21 14.21 -1.97
CA MET A 296 -21.01 13.08 -2.46
C MET A 296 -20.41 11.72 -2.06
N MET A 297 -19.08 11.59 -2.06
CA MET A 297 -18.41 10.40 -1.55
C MET A 297 -18.57 10.25 -0.03
N ASN A 298 -18.51 11.34 0.73
CA ASN A 298 -18.75 11.32 2.18
C ASN A 298 -20.17 10.85 2.50
N GLU A 299 -21.19 11.37 1.82
CA GLU A 299 -22.59 10.93 1.97
C GLU A 299 -22.76 9.42 1.71
N GLN A 300 -22.04 8.85 0.74
CA GLN A 300 -22.08 7.40 0.49
C GLN A 300 -21.40 6.59 1.61
N ARG A 301 -20.28 7.08 2.15
CA ARG A 301 -19.60 6.46 3.30
C ARG A 301 -20.48 6.48 4.54
N GLU A 302 -21.07 7.64 4.88
CA GLU A 302 -21.99 7.78 6.00
C GLU A 302 -23.22 6.88 5.85
N THR A 303 -23.81 6.80 4.65
CA THR A 303 -24.96 5.92 4.37
C THR A 303 -24.63 4.45 4.67
N ILE A 304 -23.46 3.98 4.25
CA ILE A 304 -23.05 2.59 4.48
C ILE A 304 -22.64 2.36 5.94
N GLN A 305 -21.97 3.32 6.59
CA GLN A 305 -21.61 3.23 8.00
C GLN A 305 -22.85 3.19 8.91
N ASN A 306 -23.88 4.00 8.62
CA ASN A 306 -25.17 3.92 9.30
C ASN A 306 -25.86 2.55 9.09
N ALA A 307 -25.78 1.99 7.88
CA ALA A 307 -26.33 0.65 7.61
C ALA A 307 -25.58 -0.46 8.37
N ILE A 308 -24.26 -0.33 8.56
CA ILE A 308 -23.45 -1.23 9.39
C ILE A 308 -23.84 -1.09 10.87
N GLN A 309 -23.99 0.13 11.38
CA GLN A 309 -24.36 0.37 12.78
C GLN A 309 -25.78 -0.12 13.13
N LEU A 310 -26.68 -0.19 12.15
CA LEU A 310 -28.05 -0.69 12.30
C LEU A 310 -28.18 -2.20 12.00
N ALA A 311 -27.07 -2.91 11.72
CA ALA A 311 -27.10 -4.35 11.48
C ALA A 311 -27.48 -5.12 12.75
N ASP A 312 -28.34 -6.12 12.62
CA ASP A 312 -28.77 -6.96 13.74
C ASP A 312 -27.68 -7.95 14.15
N THR A 313 -27.09 -7.75 15.33
CA THR A 313 -26.04 -8.60 15.91
C THR A 313 -26.60 -9.69 16.84
N SER A 314 -27.92 -9.73 17.09
CA SER A 314 -28.53 -10.62 18.09
C SER A 314 -28.46 -12.12 17.76
N HIS A 315 -28.15 -12.45 16.51
CA HIS A 315 -28.08 -13.83 16.00
C HIS A 315 -26.67 -14.27 15.60
N LEU A 316 -25.61 -13.54 15.97
CA LEU A 316 -24.22 -13.86 15.60
C LEU A 316 -23.73 -15.19 16.22
N GLU A 317 -24.01 -15.45 17.50
CA GLU A 317 -23.64 -16.68 18.19
C GLU A 317 -24.79 -17.15 19.11
N PRO A 318 -25.35 -18.36 18.95
CA PRO A 318 -26.46 -18.83 19.76
C PRO A 318 -26.16 -18.90 21.26
N GLY A 319 -26.80 -18.01 22.03
CA GLY A 319 -26.67 -17.97 23.50
C GLY A 319 -25.67 -16.95 24.04
N MET A 320 -25.03 -16.16 23.18
CA MET A 320 -24.24 -14.99 23.58
C MET A 320 -24.84 -13.70 23.00
N ASN A 321 -24.75 -12.60 23.74
CA ASN A 321 -24.92 -11.26 23.14
C ASN A 321 -23.59 -10.79 22.54
N GLU A 322 -23.63 -9.68 21.79
CA GLU A 322 -22.45 -9.11 21.13
C GLU A 322 -21.29 -8.81 22.11
N THR A 323 -21.57 -8.28 23.30
CA THR A 323 -20.54 -7.99 24.31
C THR A 323 -19.87 -9.28 24.83
N ASP A 324 -20.67 -10.31 25.13
CA ASP A 324 -20.17 -11.62 25.55
C ASP A 324 -19.33 -12.30 24.46
N LEU A 325 -19.77 -12.18 23.19
CA LEU A 325 -19.05 -12.71 22.03
C LEU A 325 -17.70 -12.01 21.82
N ILE A 326 -17.66 -10.67 21.87
CA ILE A 326 -16.43 -9.89 21.76
C ILE A 326 -15.46 -10.24 22.91
N GLN A 327 -15.96 -10.33 24.15
CA GLN A 327 -15.16 -10.75 25.30
C GLN A 327 -14.59 -12.17 25.12
N ALA A 328 -15.39 -13.12 24.63
CA ALA A 328 -14.94 -14.48 24.35
C ALA A 328 -13.85 -14.51 23.25
N LEU A 329 -14.00 -13.73 22.17
CA LEU A 329 -13.02 -13.64 21.08
C LEU A 329 -11.69 -13.03 21.55
N VAL A 330 -11.73 -11.94 22.35
CA VAL A 330 -10.53 -11.30 22.91
C VAL A 330 -9.80 -12.24 23.86
N LEU A 331 -10.52 -12.91 24.76
CA LEU A 331 -9.91 -13.88 25.66
C LEU A 331 -9.30 -15.07 24.90
N GLN A 332 -10.02 -15.61 23.92
CA GLN A 332 -9.55 -16.73 23.12
C GLN A 332 -8.27 -16.37 22.35
N PHE A 333 -8.18 -15.15 21.81
CA PHE A 333 -6.94 -14.61 21.23
C PHE A 333 -5.80 -14.54 22.26
N LEU A 334 -6.03 -13.94 23.44
CA LEU A 334 -5.01 -13.83 24.49
C LEU A 334 -4.50 -15.21 24.96
N GLN A 335 -5.38 -16.20 25.07
CA GLN A 335 -5.02 -17.57 25.42
C GLN A 335 -4.29 -18.31 24.29
N HIS A 336 -4.69 -18.10 23.03
CA HIS A 336 -4.09 -18.69 21.85
C HIS A 336 -2.61 -18.29 21.71
N ASP A 337 -2.32 -16.99 21.77
CA ASP A 337 -0.98 -16.40 21.56
C ASP A 337 -0.08 -16.44 22.81
N GLY A 338 -0.59 -16.98 23.93
CA GLY A 338 0.19 -17.17 25.16
C GLY A 338 0.32 -15.90 26.03
N TYR A 339 -0.58 -14.92 25.88
CA TYR A 339 -0.68 -13.74 26.74
C TYR A 339 -1.37 -14.08 28.08
N VAL A 340 -0.90 -15.12 28.79
CA VAL A 340 -1.59 -15.75 29.94
C VAL A 340 -1.86 -14.78 31.09
N GLU A 341 -0.91 -13.89 31.41
CA GLU A 341 -1.08 -12.90 32.47
C GLU A 341 -2.18 -11.89 32.13
N THR A 342 -2.19 -11.39 30.89
CA THR A 342 -3.23 -10.50 30.36
C THR A 342 -4.58 -11.20 30.29
N ALA A 343 -4.63 -12.47 29.83
CA ALA A 343 -5.85 -13.27 29.79
C ALA A 343 -6.46 -13.46 31.19
N ARG A 344 -5.62 -13.69 32.21
CA ARG A 344 -6.08 -13.82 33.60
C ARG A 344 -6.64 -12.50 34.13
N ALA A 345 -5.91 -11.40 33.97
CA ALA A 345 -6.38 -10.07 34.38
C ALA A 345 -7.69 -9.67 33.67
N PHE A 346 -7.82 -9.96 32.38
CA PHE A 346 -9.02 -9.71 31.60
C PHE A 346 -10.21 -10.58 32.07
N ALA A 347 -9.99 -11.87 32.33
CA ALA A 347 -11.02 -12.76 32.87
C ALA A 347 -11.46 -12.36 34.30
N GLU A 348 -10.55 -11.85 35.13
CA GLU A 348 -10.87 -11.29 36.45
C GLU A 348 -11.73 -10.02 36.33
N ASP A 349 -11.38 -9.09 35.44
CA ASP A 349 -12.18 -7.86 35.22
C ASP A 349 -13.56 -8.17 34.62
N MET A 350 -13.65 -9.05 33.62
CA MET A 350 -14.92 -9.56 33.09
C MET A 350 -15.82 -10.15 34.20
N LYS A 351 -15.23 -10.91 35.13
CA LYS A 351 -15.95 -11.48 36.26
C LYS A 351 -16.45 -10.40 37.21
N LEU A 352 -15.61 -9.42 37.56
CA LEU A 352 -16.00 -8.29 38.41
C LEU A 352 -17.14 -7.47 37.78
N GLN A 353 -17.09 -7.21 36.47
CA GLN A 353 -18.16 -6.53 35.73
C GLN A 353 -19.47 -7.34 35.77
N LYS A 354 -19.41 -8.65 35.51
CA LYS A 354 -20.59 -9.53 35.57
C LYS A 354 -21.16 -9.66 36.99
N GLU A 355 -20.32 -9.70 38.02
CA GLU A 355 -20.74 -9.69 39.42
C GLU A 355 -21.39 -8.35 39.81
N ALA A 356 -20.87 -7.22 39.34
CA ALA A 356 -21.46 -5.89 39.58
C ALA A 356 -22.81 -5.68 38.87
N LEU A 357 -23.02 -6.32 37.71
CA LEU A 357 -24.28 -6.28 36.94
C LEU A 357 -25.30 -7.36 37.39
N ASN A 358 -24.87 -8.38 38.13
CA ASN A 358 -25.72 -9.47 38.58
C ASN A 358 -26.64 -9.06 39.74
N LEU A 359 -27.92 -8.85 39.43
CA LEU A 359 -28.98 -8.56 40.41
C LEU A 359 -29.32 -9.74 41.36
N ASN A 360 -28.79 -10.94 41.11
CA ASN A 360 -29.13 -12.16 41.85
C ASN A 360 -27.86 -12.87 42.39
N PRO A 361 -27.57 -12.82 43.70
CA PRO A 361 -26.29 -13.30 44.26
C PRO A 361 -26.14 -14.83 44.30
N ASN A 362 -27.15 -15.59 43.86
CA ASN A 362 -27.12 -17.06 43.80
C ASN A 362 -26.75 -17.63 42.41
N VAL A 363 -26.54 -16.78 41.39
CA VAL A 363 -26.10 -17.25 40.08
C VAL A 363 -24.57 -17.28 40.06
N THR A 364 -24.00 -18.48 39.98
CA THR A 364 -22.56 -18.65 39.77
C THR A 364 -22.21 -18.23 38.34
N VAL A 365 -21.39 -17.18 38.20
CA VAL A 365 -20.73 -16.89 36.92
C VAL A 365 -19.73 -18.02 36.66
N ASP A 366 -19.95 -18.79 35.60
CA ASP A 366 -19.03 -19.86 35.22
C ASP A 366 -17.64 -19.28 34.94
N GLY A 367 -16.68 -19.70 35.75
CA GLY A 367 -15.29 -19.35 35.56
C GLY A 367 -14.77 -19.99 34.28
N LEU A 368 -14.21 -19.16 33.40
CA LEU A 368 -13.50 -19.61 32.20
C LEU A 368 -12.45 -20.66 32.61
N ASN A 369 -12.51 -21.83 31.98
CA ASN A 369 -11.85 -23.03 32.50
C ASN A 369 -10.32 -22.94 32.36
N ILE A 370 -9.64 -22.48 33.42
CA ILE A 370 -8.18 -22.32 33.58
C ILE A 370 -7.45 -23.69 33.65
N LYS A 371 -7.83 -24.65 32.80
CA LYS A 371 -7.16 -25.96 32.64
C LYS A 371 -6.23 -26.01 31.43
N ASP A 372 -6.33 -25.05 30.52
CA ASP A 372 -5.38 -24.84 29.42
C ASP A 372 -4.08 -24.12 29.85
N ASP A 373 -3.94 -23.80 31.14
CA ASP A 373 -2.88 -22.95 31.69
C ASP A 373 -1.47 -23.57 31.61
N GLU A 374 -1.31 -24.90 31.68
CA GLU A 374 0.01 -25.52 31.57
C GLU A 374 0.58 -25.37 30.15
N ASP A 375 -0.18 -25.76 29.12
CA ASP A 375 0.26 -25.58 27.73
C ASP A 375 0.41 -24.10 27.38
N ALA A 376 -0.48 -23.23 27.85
CA ALA A 376 -0.38 -21.78 27.60
C ALA A 376 0.88 -21.18 28.25
N ASN A 377 1.23 -21.57 29.49
CA ASN A 377 2.46 -21.16 30.18
C ASN A 377 3.70 -21.73 29.47
N ASN A 378 3.65 -23.00 29.03
CA ASN A 378 4.73 -23.60 28.24
C ASN A 378 4.95 -22.87 26.91
N ARG A 379 3.88 -22.53 26.17
CA ARG A 379 3.96 -21.72 24.94
C ARG A 379 4.45 -20.30 25.23
N GLN A 380 4.01 -19.66 26.33
CA GLN A 380 4.50 -18.34 26.75
C GLN A 380 6.01 -18.35 27.03
N ARG A 381 6.54 -19.38 27.71
CA ARG A 381 7.99 -19.54 27.95
C ARG A 381 8.77 -19.70 26.64
N ILE A 382 8.29 -20.54 25.73
CA ILE A 382 8.90 -20.76 24.40
C ILE A 382 8.90 -19.45 23.60
N ARG A 383 7.74 -18.78 23.50
CA ARG A 383 7.56 -17.49 22.83
C ARG A 383 8.50 -16.44 23.39
N ARG A 384 8.57 -16.29 24.71
CA ARG A 384 9.46 -15.35 25.39
C ARG A 384 10.94 -15.63 25.08
N ALA A 385 11.38 -16.89 25.16
CA ALA A 385 12.74 -17.26 24.78
C ALA A 385 13.08 -16.89 23.32
N ILE A 386 12.14 -17.01 22.37
CA ILE A 386 12.35 -16.56 20.98
C ILE A 386 12.45 -15.03 20.90
N LEU A 387 11.54 -14.30 21.55
CA LEU A 387 11.50 -12.83 21.53
C LEU A 387 12.71 -12.20 22.22
N ASP A 388 13.24 -12.82 23.28
CA ASP A 388 14.48 -12.42 23.96
C ASP A 388 15.75 -12.84 23.19
N GLY A 389 15.60 -13.66 22.13
CA GLY A 389 16.70 -14.15 21.28
C GLY A 389 17.46 -15.34 21.86
N GLU A 390 16.90 -16.01 22.86
CA GLU A 390 17.43 -17.21 23.54
C GLU A 390 16.94 -18.49 22.85
N ILE A 391 17.22 -18.61 21.54
CA ILE A 391 16.66 -19.68 20.68
C ILE A 391 17.01 -21.10 21.18
N ASP A 392 18.15 -21.28 21.85
CA ASP A 392 18.50 -22.56 22.49
C ASP A 392 17.51 -22.98 23.57
N GLN A 393 17.12 -22.07 24.47
CA GLN A 393 16.07 -22.37 25.46
C GLN A 393 14.72 -22.63 24.79
N ALA A 394 14.39 -21.90 23.72
CA ALA A 394 13.16 -22.14 22.97
C ALA A 394 13.12 -23.57 22.37
N LEU A 395 14.23 -24.04 21.81
CA LEU A 395 14.37 -25.41 21.29
C LEU A 395 14.29 -26.45 22.42
N ASP A 396 14.96 -26.21 23.55
CA ASP A 396 14.96 -27.13 24.69
C ASP A 396 13.56 -27.24 25.33
N TYR A 397 12.87 -26.12 25.57
CA TYR A 397 11.49 -26.11 26.04
C TYR A 397 10.55 -26.79 25.04
N THR A 398 10.69 -26.53 23.74
CA THR A 398 9.84 -27.17 22.72
C THR A 398 10.06 -28.68 22.68
N ASN A 399 11.29 -29.17 22.72
CA ASN A 399 11.58 -30.61 22.77
C ASN A 399 11.12 -31.26 24.09
N THR A 400 11.11 -30.51 25.19
CA THR A 400 10.67 -31.01 26.51
C THR A 400 9.15 -31.13 26.61
N TYR A 401 8.41 -30.11 26.20
CA TYR A 401 6.95 -30.06 26.32
C TYR A 401 6.22 -30.65 25.10
N TYR A 402 6.79 -30.52 23.90
CA TYR A 402 6.15 -30.87 22.62
C TYR A 402 7.09 -31.65 21.67
N PRO A 403 7.58 -32.85 22.07
CA PRO A 403 8.73 -33.54 21.45
C PRO A 403 8.58 -33.95 19.97
N GLN A 404 7.39 -33.90 19.39
CA GLN A 404 7.18 -34.20 17.95
C GLN A 404 7.06 -32.94 17.09
N VAL A 405 6.74 -31.76 17.64
CA VAL A 405 6.43 -30.55 16.86
C VAL A 405 7.55 -30.18 15.89
N LEU A 406 8.81 -30.20 16.34
CA LEU A 406 9.97 -29.85 15.51
C LEU A 406 10.34 -30.93 14.49
N ARG A 407 9.86 -32.17 14.66
CA ARG A 407 10.05 -33.27 13.70
C ARG A 407 9.00 -33.23 12.62
N ASP A 408 7.75 -33.01 13.00
CA ASP A 408 6.61 -32.95 12.10
C ASP A 408 6.58 -31.63 11.31
N ASN A 409 7.26 -30.58 11.81
CA ASN A 409 7.34 -29.25 11.20
C ASN A 409 8.79 -28.84 10.90
N GLU A 410 9.48 -29.59 10.02
CA GLU A 410 10.87 -29.33 9.63
C GLU A 410 11.15 -27.87 9.22
N GLN A 411 10.19 -27.21 8.55
CA GLN A 411 10.32 -25.82 8.11
C GLN A 411 10.44 -24.83 9.29
N VAL A 412 9.71 -25.08 10.37
CA VAL A 412 9.76 -24.27 11.60
C VAL A 412 11.07 -24.54 12.34
N TYR A 413 11.50 -25.81 12.41
CA TYR A 413 12.81 -26.17 12.93
C TYR A 413 13.94 -25.49 12.16
N PHE A 414 13.94 -25.54 10.83
CA PHE A 414 14.90 -24.81 9.99
C PHE A 414 14.92 -23.30 10.28
N LYS A 415 13.75 -22.64 10.35
CA LYS A 415 13.65 -21.21 10.66
C LYS A 415 14.19 -20.86 12.06
N LEU A 416 13.94 -21.69 13.07
CA LEU A 416 14.54 -21.54 14.40
C LEU A 416 16.07 -21.68 14.34
N ARG A 417 16.58 -22.69 13.62
CA ARG A 417 18.02 -22.93 13.46
C ARG A 417 18.72 -21.76 12.76
N CYS A 418 18.09 -21.19 11.74
CA CYS A 418 18.50 -19.94 11.08
C CYS A 418 18.44 -18.73 12.03
N ARG A 419 17.36 -18.55 12.79
CA ARG A 419 17.25 -17.44 13.74
C ARG A 419 18.31 -17.53 14.84
N LYS A 420 18.65 -18.72 15.33
CA LYS A 420 19.77 -18.92 16.26
C LYS A 420 21.08 -18.39 15.67
N PHE A 421 21.38 -18.69 14.40
CA PHE A 421 22.58 -18.16 13.75
C PHE A 421 22.56 -16.64 13.63
N ILE A 422 21.41 -16.05 13.23
CA ILE A 422 21.18 -14.60 13.20
C ILE A 422 21.43 -13.96 14.57
N GLU A 423 20.93 -14.54 15.67
CA GLU A 423 21.16 -14.01 17.02
C GLU A 423 22.64 -14.12 17.45
N MET A 424 23.36 -15.17 17.04
CA MET A 424 24.80 -15.28 17.29
C MET A 424 25.60 -14.20 16.56
N VAL A 425 25.29 -13.96 15.27
CA VAL A 425 25.88 -12.87 14.47
C VAL A 425 25.56 -11.50 15.10
N ARG A 426 24.30 -11.29 15.50
CA ARG A 426 23.83 -10.04 16.13
C ARG A 426 24.58 -9.76 17.43
N ARG A 427 24.71 -10.76 18.32
CA ARG A 427 25.46 -10.66 19.59
C ARG A 427 26.95 -10.40 19.36
N ALA A 428 27.57 -11.05 18.37
CA ALA A 428 28.97 -10.80 18.01
C ALA A 428 29.19 -9.37 17.49
N ALA A 429 28.29 -8.87 16.63
CA ALA A 429 28.34 -7.48 16.14
C ALA A 429 28.12 -6.45 17.26
N GLU A 430 27.20 -6.70 18.19
CA GLU A 430 26.99 -5.85 19.38
C GLU A 430 28.22 -5.81 20.31
N LEU A 431 28.87 -6.96 20.54
CA LEU A 431 30.11 -7.04 21.34
C LEU A 431 31.29 -6.35 20.63
N SER A 432 31.43 -6.53 19.32
CA SER A 432 32.44 -5.82 18.51
C SER A 432 32.29 -4.31 18.60
N ILE A 433 31.05 -3.77 18.55
CA ILE A 433 30.80 -2.33 18.72
C ILE A 433 31.23 -1.85 20.12
N LYS A 434 30.89 -2.61 21.18
CA LYS A 434 31.27 -2.26 22.56
C LYS A 434 32.79 -2.27 22.75
N TYR A 435 33.48 -3.23 22.15
CA TYR A 435 34.94 -3.34 22.18
C TYR A 435 35.62 -2.19 21.43
N ASP A 436 35.20 -1.88 20.19
CA ASP A 436 35.70 -0.75 19.42
C ASP A 436 35.45 0.60 20.17
N ALA A 437 34.32 0.74 20.87
CA ALA A 437 34.00 1.92 21.67
C ALA A 437 34.87 2.06 22.94
N LYS A 438 35.08 0.98 23.72
CA LYS A 438 36.02 0.98 24.86
C LYS A 438 37.43 1.37 24.39
N ARG A 439 37.92 0.76 23.31
CA ARG A 439 39.26 0.97 22.76
C ARG A 439 39.49 2.38 22.21
N GLY A 440 38.45 3.01 21.64
CA GLY A 440 38.47 4.42 21.25
C GLY A 440 38.46 5.40 22.43
N THR A 441 38.03 4.96 23.61
CA THR A 441 38.03 5.76 24.84
C THR A 441 39.40 5.71 25.54
N GLU A 442 40.05 4.54 25.58
CA GLU A 442 41.39 4.37 26.14
C GLU A 442 42.46 5.16 25.35
N LEU A 443 42.42 5.12 24.01
CA LEU A 443 43.30 5.93 23.14
C LEU A 443 43.07 7.45 23.27
N GLY A 444 41.96 7.89 23.87
CA GLY A 444 41.70 9.29 24.19
C GLY A 444 42.40 9.79 25.45
N GLN A 445 42.90 8.90 26.32
CA GLN A 445 43.56 9.27 27.59
C GLN A 445 45.10 9.26 27.54
N GLU A 446 45.72 8.77 26.45
CA GLU A 446 47.20 8.75 26.32
C GLU A 446 47.83 10.09 25.87
N MET A 447 47.05 11.17 25.68
CA MET A 447 47.58 12.48 25.26
C MET A 447 47.57 13.59 26.32
N ASP A 448 47.20 13.32 27.57
CA ASP A 448 47.36 14.27 28.70
C ASP A 448 48.37 13.74 29.72
N LEU A 449 49.66 13.81 29.38
CA LEU A 449 50.77 13.65 30.31
C LEU A 449 51.62 14.92 30.35
N ASP A 450 51.32 15.81 31.29
CA ASP A 450 52.36 16.61 31.95
C ASP A 450 51.97 17.07 33.38
N VAL A 451 52.86 16.77 34.32
CA VAL A 451 53.09 17.45 35.62
C VAL A 451 51.91 17.64 36.60
N ASN A 452 51.80 16.76 37.61
CA ASN A 452 52.40 16.96 38.95
C ASN A 452 52.17 15.73 39.87
N GLY A 453 53.09 15.42 40.79
CA GLY A 453 53.08 14.14 41.52
C GLY A 453 52.69 14.21 43.01
N SER A 454 52.10 13.12 43.52
CA SER A 454 52.27 12.63 44.91
C SER A 454 51.84 11.15 45.03
N HIS A 455 52.37 10.42 46.02
CA HIS A 455 52.25 8.95 46.14
C HIS A 455 51.03 8.47 46.96
N GLY A 456 50.50 7.30 46.59
CA GLY A 456 49.62 6.48 47.44
C GLY A 456 49.35 5.11 46.79
N TRP A 457 49.84 4.02 47.40
CA TRP A 457 49.71 2.67 46.83
C TRP A 457 48.33 2.06 47.15
N GLY A 458 47.71 1.41 46.17
CA GLY A 458 46.42 0.72 46.31
C GLY A 458 46.21 -0.26 45.18
N ASP A 459 46.49 -1.54 45.46
CA ASP A 459 46.44 -2.67 44.53
C ASP A 459 45.00 -2.92 44.04
N ASN A 460 44.79 -2.91 42.71
CA ASN A 460 43.68 -3.54 41.97
C ASN A 460 43.75 -3.18 40.47
N MET A 461 44.67 -3.81 39.75
CA MET A 461 44.70 -3.73 38.28
C MET A 461 43.83 -4.86 37.70
N GLU A 462 42.50 -4.74 37.84
CA GLU A 462 41.56 -5.64 37.16
C GLU A 462 41.62 -5.39 35.65
N THR A 463 42.16 -6.37 34.93
CA THR A 463 42.47 -6.31 33.49
C THR A 463 41.24 -6.68 32.64
N ASP A 464 40.13 -5.97 32.84
CA ASP A 464 38.83 -6.17 32.18
C ASP A 464 38.88 -6.07 30.63
N GLY A 465 39.87 -5.37 30.08
CA GLY A 465 40.09 -5.29 28.63
C GLY A 465 40.49 -6.62 27.96
N GLY A 466 41.00 -7.59 28.74
CA GLY A 466 41.41 -8.91 28.23
C GLY A 466 40.27 -9.91 28.07
N ASP A 467 39.30 -9.88 28.99
CA ASP A 467 38.25 -10.91 29.06
C ASP A 467 37.23 -10.78 27.92
N HIS A 468 36.78 -9.56 27.62
CA HIS A 468 35.86 -9.28 26.51
C HIS A 468 36.42 -9.65 25.12
N GLY A 469 37.74 -9.52 24.91
CA GLY A 469 38.38 -9.92 23.66
C GLY A 469 38.41 -11.45 23.47
N ALA A 470 38.66 -12.17 24.57
CA ALA A 470 38.58 -13.62 24.61
C ALA A 470 37.12 -14.12 24.44
N GLU A 471 36.15 -13.42 25.04
CA GLU A 471 34.72 -13.70 24.89
C GLU A 471 34.25 -13.53 23.44
N LEU A 472 34.61 -12.41 22.78
CA LEU A 472 34.27 -12.16 21.38
C LEU A 472 34.85 -13.24 20.46
N THR A 473 36.15 -13.54 20.59
CA THR A 473 36.81 -14.60 19.80
C THR A 473 36.16 -15.98 20.03
N LYS A 474 35.74 -16.28 21.25
CA LYS A 474 35.03 -17.52 21.61
C LYS A 474 33.62 -17.56 21.00
N LEU A 475 32.94 -16.43 20.91
CA LEU A 475 31.62 -16.31 20.27
C LEU A 475 31.71 -16.43 18.74
N GLU A 476 32.70 -15.80 18.11
CA GLU A 476 32.97 -15.88 16.67
C GLU A 476 33.28 -17.33 16.24
N ASN A 477 34.14 -18.03 16.99
CA ASN A 477 34.44 -19.45 16.73
C ASN A 477 33.20 -20.34 16.87
N LYS A 478 32.35 -20.11 17.88
CA LYS A 478 31.06 -20.82 18.04
C LYS A 478 30.11 -20.51 16.89
N MET A 479 30.03 -19.24 16.46
CA MET A 479 29.19 -18.78 15.35
C MET A 479 29.59 -19.46 14.03
N LEU A 480 30.88 -19.45 13.69
CA LEU A 480 31.42 -20.10 12.50
C LEU A 480 31.15 -21.62 12.52
N SER A 481 31.44 -22.28 13.64
CA SER A 481 31.20 -23.72 13.80
C SER A 481 29.71 -24.08 13.71
N TYR A 482 28.82 -23.27 14.30
CA TYR A 482 27.38 -23.49 14.23
C TYR A 482 26.82 -23.29 12.82
N GLY A 483 27.23 -22.23 12.11
CA GLY A 483 26.77 -21.98 10.74
C GLY A 483 27.31 -23.00 9.73
N GLN A 484 28.53 -23.52 9.91
CA GLN A 484 29.04 -24.66 9.14
C GLN A 484 28.21 -25.93 9.39
N ALA A 485 27.87 -26.22 10.64
CA ALA A 485 27.01 -27.35 10.99
C ALA A 485 25.60 -27.21 10.40
N LEU A 486 25.02 -25.99 10.45
CA LEU A 486 23.74 -25.66 9.86
C LEU A 486 23.73 -25.84 8.34
N GLN A 487 24.78 -25.36 7.65
CA GLN A 487 24.90 -25.52 6.21
C GLN A 487 25.07 -27.00 5.82
N ALA A 488 25.79 -27.80 6.62
CA ALA A 488 25.94 -29.24 6.40
C ALA A 488 24.65 -30.03 6.66
N GLU A 489 23.87 -29.66 7.68
CA GLU A 489 22.58 -30.27 8.05
C GLU A 489 21.55 -30.19 6.90
N PHE A 490 21.51 -29.06 6.20
CA PHE A 490 20.54 -28.79 5.11
C PHE A 490 21.16 -28.77 3.71
N ALA A 491 22.40 -29.24 3.53
CA ALA A 491 23.15 -29.15 2.27
C ALA A 491 22.48 -29.83 1.07
N ASN A 492 21.71 -30.89 1.32
CA ASN A 492 21.05 -31.71 0.31
C ASN A 492 19.52 -31.58 0.35
N ASP A 493 18.98 -30.53 0.98
CA ASP A 493 17.54 -30.31 1.04
C ASP A 493 17.00 -29.96 -0.36
N PRO A 494 15.92 -30.61 -0.83
CA PRO A 494 15.37 -30.35 -2.17
C PRO A 494 14.65 -28.99 -2.29
N ARG A 495 14.35 -28.29 -1.16
CA ARG A 495 13.64 -27.00 -1.16
C ARG A 495 14.57 -25.86 -1.57
N THR A 496 14.24 -25.18 -2.66
CA THR A 496 15.00 -24.03 -3.18
C THR A 496 15.11 -22.89 -2.16
N GLU A 497 14.10 -22.72 -1.33
CA GLU A 497 13.95 -21.65 -0.34
C GLU A 497 14.97 -21.81 0.77
N ILE A 498 15.23 -23.05 1.20
CA ILE A 498 16.20 -23.39 2.24
C ILE A 498 17.61 -23.03 1.79
N SER A 499 18.02 -23.47 0.60
CA SER A 499 19.34 -23.13 0.04
C SER A 499 19.53 -21.62 -0.12
N LYS A 500 18.46 -20.90 -0.50
CA LYS A 500 18.48 -19.44 -0.64
C LYS A 500 18.67 -18.74 0.71
N SER A 501 17.84 -19.07 1.72
CA SER A 501 17.95 -18.47 3.05
C SER A 501 19.28 -18.80 3.74
N LEU A 502 19.84 -19.99 3.53
CA LEU A 502 21.18 -20.33 4.02
C LEU A 502 22.26 -19.42 3.42
N ASN A 503 22.24 -19.20 2.10
CA ASN A 503 23.18 -18.31 1.42
C ASN A 503 23.05 -16.85 1.89
N GLU A 504 21.81 -16.36 2.02
CA GLU A 504 21.51 -14.98 2.47
C GLU A 504 22.01 -14.73 3.91
N ILE A 505 21.79 -15.67 4.83
CA ILE A 505 22.22 -15.52 6.23
C ILE A 505 23.74 -15.78 6.37
N TRP A 506 24.32 -16.72 5.61
CA TRP A 506 25.77 -16.96 5.63
C TRP A 506 26.58 -15.77 5.11
N ALA A 507 26.02 -14.99 4.18
CA ALA A 507 26.63 -13.74 3.70
C ALA A 507 26.88 -12.72 4.83
N LEU A 508 26.14 -12.75 5.94
CA LEU A 508 26.36 -11.88 7.09
C LEU A 508 27.78 -11.96 7.67
N VAL A 509 28.42 -13.14 7.58
CA VAL A 509 29.78 -13.40 8.09
C VAL A 509 30.85 -12.65 7.27
N ALA A 510 30.55 -12.28 6.02
CA ALA A 510 31.49 -11.54 5.16
C ALA A 510 31.66 -10.06 5.57
N TYR A 511 30.74 -9.52 6.39
CA TYR A 511 30.75 -8.13 6.81
C TYR A 511 31.38 -7.99 8.20
N LYS A 512 32.31 -7.04 8.36
CA LYS A 512 32.94 -6.74 9.66
C LYS A 512 31.90 -6.34 10.72
N ASN A 513 30.82 -5.66 10.31
CA ASN A 513 29.74 -5.29 11.22
C ASN A 513 28.39 -5.22 10.48
N PRO A 514 27.66 -6.34 10.34
CA PRO A 514 26.42 -6.39 9.56
C PRO A 514 25.27 -5.53 10.13
N LEU A 515 25.35 -5.04 11.37
CA LEU A 515 24.36 -4.10 11.92
C LEU A 515 24.48 -2.68 11.31
N LYS A 516 25.66 -2.30 10.81
CA LYS A 516 25.91 -0.99 10.19
C LYS A 516 25.69 -0.98 8.67
N GLU A 517 25.53 -2.15 8.06
CA GLU A 517 25.50 -2.33 6.61
C GLU A 517 24.07 -2.31 6.06
N PRO A 518 23.65 -1.28 5.30
CA PRO A 518 22.25 -1.14 4.85
C PRO A 518 21.75 -2.31 3.97
N GLN A 519 22.67 -3.07 3.37
CA GLN A 519 22.34 -4.21 2.51
C GLN A 519 21.84 -5.43 3.31
N VAL A 520 22.25 -5.59 4.57
CA VAL A 520 22.02 -6.83 5.34
C VAL A 520 21.51 -6.60 6.77
N SER A 521 21.54 -5.37 7.29
CA SER A 521 21.07 -5.05 8.64
C SER A 521 19.60 -5.43 8.89
N HIS A 522 18.76 -5.42 7.86
CA HIS A 522 17.36 -5.85 7.91
C HIS A 522 17.18 -7.33 8.31
N LEU A 523 18.15 -8.21 8.01
CA LEU A 523 18.11 -9.63 8.42
C LEU A 523 18.31 -9.80 9.93
N LEU A 524 18.97 -8.83 10.57
CA LEU A 524 19.23 -8.80 12.02
C LEU A 524 18.12 -8.12 12.83
N ASP A 525 17.06 -7.62 12.17
CA ASP A 525 15.90 -7.00 12.82
C ASP A 525 15.24 -7.98 13.80
N GLY A 526 14.73 -7.45 14.92
CA GLY A 526 13.92 -8.16 15.90
C GLY A 526 12.57 -8.61 15.36
N LYS A 527 12.04 -7.98 14.29
CA LYS A 527 10.78 -8.40 13.64
C LYS A 527 10.77 -9.89 13.26
N GLY A 528 11.89 -10.42 12.79
CA GLY A 528 12.02 -11.85 12.45
C GLY A 528 11.86 -12.81 13.64
N ARG A 529 12.00 -12.34 14.89
CA ARG A 529 11.70 -13.13 16.09
C ARG A 529 10.19 -13.38 16.23
N VAL A 530 9.37 -12.36 15.97
CA VAL A 530 7.91 -12.44 16.07
C VAL A 530 7.38 -13.49 15.09
N THR A 531 7.77 -13.41 13.82
CA THR A 531 7.35 -14.37 12.78
C THR A 531 7.67 -15.82 13.16
N VAL A 532 8.89 -16.09 13.63
CA VAL A 532 9.29 -17.45 14.03
C VAL A 532 8.57 -17.91 15.31
N ALA A 533 8.26 -16.97 16.23
CA ALA A 533 7.46 -17.27 17.42
C ALA A 533 6.01 -17.62 17.08
N GLU A 534 5.36 -16.91 16.14
CA GLU A 534 4.00 -17.24 15.70
C GLU A 534 3.93 -18.56 14.96
N GLU A 535 4.87 -18.83 14.05
CA GLU A 535 4.90 -20.09 13.30
C GLU A 535 5.09 -21.30 14.24
N LEU A 536 5.95 -21.16 15.27
CA LEU A 536 6.09 -22.20 16.28
C LEU A 536 4.86 -22.34 17.18
N ASN A 537 4.25 -21.24 17.61
CA ASN A 537 3.00 -21.27 18.40
C ASN A 537 1.89 -21.99 17.60
N SER A 538 1.75 -21.65 16.31
CA SER A 538 0.81 -22.27 15.37
C SER A 538 1.04 -23.78 15.21
N ALA A 539 2.31 -24.21 15.09
CA ALA A 539 2.69 -25.62 14.98
C ALA A 539 2.41 -26.39 16.28
N ILE A 540 2.69 -25.81 17.45
CA ILE A 540 2.36 -26.39 18.75
C ILE A 540 0.84 -26.56 18.88
N LEU A 541 0.06 -25.50 18.61
CA LEU A 541 -1.41 -25.54 18.69
C LEU A 541 -2.01 -26.59 17.76
N SER A 542 -1.50 -26.70 16.53
CA SER A 542 -1.90 -27.74 15.57
C SER A 542 -1.62 -29.14 16.11
N SER A 543 -0.46 -29.37 16.76
CA SER A 543 -0.13 -30.67 17.36
C SER A 543 -1.02 -31.05 18.56
N LEU A 544 -1.61 -30.04 19.23
CA LEU A 544 -2.60 -30.21 20.30
C LEU A 544 -4.03 -30.36 19.75
N GLY A 545 -4.22 -30.41 18.43
CA GLY A 545 -5.53 -30.48 17.79
C GLY A 545 -6.34 -29.17 17.88
N LYS A 546 -5.70 -28.05 18.23
CA LYS A 546 -6.29 -26.72 18.29
C LYS A 546 -6.09 -26.00 16.95
N SER A 547 -6.88 -24.95 16.70
CA SER A 547 -6.67 -24.08 15.54
C SER A 547 -5.27 -23.47 15.57
N SER A 548 -4.64 -23.33 14.40
CA SER A 548 -3.37 -22.62 14.24
C SER A 548 -3.50 -21.09 14.23
N ARG A 549 -4.73 -20.59 14.12
CA ARG A 549 -5.07 -19.16 14.13
C ARG A 549 -6.18 -18.87 15.14
N ALA A 550 -6.13 -17.70 15.75
CA ALA A 550 -7.19 -17.28 16.66
C ALA A 550 -8.49 -17.01 15.89
N SER A 551 -9.62 -17.13 16.58
CA SER A 551 -10.94 -16.88 15.98
C SER A 551 -11.10 -15.39 15.63
N LEU A 552 -10.52 -14.49 16.44
CA LEU A 552 -10.48 -13.06 16.17
C LEU A 552 -9.68 -12.70 14.91
N GLU A 553 -8.50 -13.30 14.72
CA GLU A 553 -7.72 -13.14 13.48
C GLU A 553 -8.47 -13.69 12.27
N THR A 554 -9.15 -14.83 12.43
CA THR A 554 -9.92 -15.48 11.38
C THR A 554 -11.09 -14.60 10.95
N LEU A 555 -11.80 -14.00 11.91
CA LEU A 555 -12.87 -13.02 11.68
C LEU A 555 -12.35 -11.79 10.93
N TYR A 556 -11.22 -11.23 11.35
CA TYR A 556 -10.58 -10.08 10.66
C TYR A 556 -10.19 -10.43 9.21
N ALA A 557 -9.57 -11.59 9.01
CA ALA A 557 -9.14 -12.05 7.68
C ALA A 557 -10.34 -12.34 6.77
N GLN A 558 -11.40 -12.99 7.28
CA GLN A 558 -12.64 -13.23 6.54
C GLN A 558 -13.32 -11.91 6.16
N THR A 559 -13.45 -10.98 7.11
CA THR A 559 -14.04 -9.64 6.86
C THR A 559 -13.23 -8.86 5.82
N SER A 560 -11.89 -8.93 5.87
CA SER A 560 -11.00 -8.32 4.88
C SER A 560 -11.27 -8.83 3.45
N VAL A 561 -11.46 -10.14 3.29
CA VAL A 561 -11.77 -10.77 2.00
C VAL A 561 -13.20 -10.45 1.55
N LEU A 562 -14.18 -10.50 2.45
CA LEU A 562 -15.57 -10.16 2.14
C LEU A 562 -15.73 -8.71 1.67
N LEU A 563 -15.02 -7.76 2.30
CA LEU A 563 -14.98 -6.37 1.85
C LEU A 563 -14.32 -6.21 0.47
N GLU A 564 -13.35 -7.06 0.11
CA GLU A 564 -12.78 -7.06 -1.24
C GLU A 564 -13.76 -7.60 -2.28
N GLU A 565 -14.45 -8.72 -2.01
CA GLU A 565 -15.49 -9.25 -2.91
C GLU A 565 -16.63 -8.21 -3.09
N LEU A 566 -17.06 -7.55 -2.01
CA LEU A 566 -18.04 -6.46 -2.06
C LEU A 566 -17.53 -5.19 -2.76
N ARG A 567 -16.22 -5.07 -3.03
CA ARG A 567 -15.60 -3.92 -3.71
C ARG A 567 -15.43 -4.13 -5.22
N LYS A 568 -15.29 -5.38 -5.69
CA LYS A 568 -14.98 -5.70 -7.10
C LYS A 568 -15.87 -4.99 -8.12
N ASP A 569 -17.19 -5.04 -7.90
CA ASP A 569 -18.21 -4.42 -8.77
C ASP A 569 -18.60 -2.98 -8.34
N GLY A 570 -17.84 -2.35 -7.44
CA GLY A 570 -18.17 -1.04 -6.87
C GLY A 570 -19.27 -1.05 -5.80
N GLY A 571 -19.51 -2.22 -5.21
CA GLY A 571 -20.44 -2.40 -4.10
C GLY A 571 -20.00 -1.69 -2.80
N PRO A 572 -20.68 -1.96 -1.66
CA PRO A 572 -20.42 -1.26 -0.39
C PRO A 572 -18.95 -1.30 0.10
N GLY A 573 -18.19 -2.32 -0.28
CA GLY A 573 -16.76 -2.44 0.03
C GLY A 573 -15.89 -1.32 -0.55
N ALA A 574 -16.34 -0.62 -1.60
CA ALA A 574 -15.62 0.55 -2.14
C ALA A 574 -15.57 1.73 -1.16
N PHE A 575 -16.49 1.78 -0.19
CA PHE A 575 -16.70 2.93 0.70
C PHE A 575 -16.30 2.66 2.16
N VAL A 576 -15.85 1.45 2.49
CA VAL A 576 -15.51 1.03 3.87
C VAL A 576 -14.21 0.21 3.87
N SER A 577 -13.31 0.55 4.80
CA SER A 577 -12.11 -0.23 5.11
C SER A 577 -12.10 -0.66 6.58
N LEU A 578 -11.49 -1.82 6.87
CA LEU A 578 -11.11 -2.17 8.24
C LEU A 578 -10.02 -1.23 8.78
N GLN A 579 -9.20 -0.65 7.91
CA GLN A 579 -8.18 0.32 8.31
C GLN A 579 -8.83 1.58 8.90
N ASP A 580 -9.96 2.05 8.35
CA ASP A 580 -10.68 3.22 8.89
C ASP A 580 -11.14 2.96 10.34
N VAL A 581 -11.55 1.72 10.65
CA VAL A 581 -11.92 1.29 11.99
C VAL A 581 -10.70 1.28 12.91
N VAL A 582 -9.56 0.73 12.46
CA VAL A 582 -8.31 0.70 13.23
C VAL A 582 -7.77 2.10 13.49
N ASP A 583 -7.76 2.97 12.48
CA ASP A 583 -7.28 4.36 12.58
C ASP A 583 -8.19 5.24 13.46
N SER A 584 -9.47 4.87 13.60
CA SER A 584 -10.38 5.52 14.55
C SER A 584 -10.05 5.23 16.02
N ILE A 585 -9.29 4.16 16.29
CA ILE A 585 -8.80 3.82 17.63
C ILE A 585 -7.65 4.76 17.98
N GLN A 586 -8.00 5.95 18.48
CA GLN A 586 -7.06 6.91 19.05
C GLN A 586 -6.13 6.16 20.03
N PRO A 587 -4.79 6.15 19.81
CA PRO A 587 -3.88 5.64 20.82
C PRO A 587 -4.05 6.52 22.05
N SER A 588 -4.53 5.94 23.14
CA SER A 588 -4.75 6.65 24.40
C SER A 588 -3.46 7.36 24.77
N GLN A 589 -3.48 8.70 24.78
CA GLN A 589 -2.35 9.48 25.29
C GLN A 589 -2.08 8.99 26.71
N GLN A 590 -0.90 8.40 26.92
CA GLN A 590 -0.47 7.98 28.24
C GLN A 590 -0.35 9.24 29.10
N VAL A 591 -1.23 9.36 30.10
CA VAL A 591 -1.26 10.43 31.11
C VAL A 591 -0.29 10.10 32.23
#